data_AF-A0A522YYA8-F1
#
_entry.id   AF-A0A522YYA8-F1
#
_cell.length_a   1.000
_cell.length_b   1.000
_cell.length_c   1.000
_cell.angle_alpha   90.00
_cell.angle_beta   90.00
_cell.angle_gamma   90.00
#
_symmetry.space_group_name_H-M   'P 1'
#
loop_
_entity.id
_entity.type
_entity.pdbx_description
1 polymer ?
#
loop_
_entity_poly.entity_id
_entity_poly.type
_entity_poly.pdbx_seq_one_letter_code
_entity_poly.pdbx_strand_id
1 'polypeptide(L)' 'ISLNKLKPLKPWFALAPPRSGFKRSTRKTYGEGGILGKNKDLIELVRRMI' A
#
# COMPACT_ATOMS: atom_id res chain seq x y z
N ILE A 1 19.55 3.00 5.02
CA ILE A 1 19.92 2.34 3.75
C ILE A 1 18.90 2.75 2.69
N SER A 2 19.31 3.18 1.49
CA SER A 2 18.39 3.61 0.42
C SER A 2 18.38 2.58 -0.70
N LEU A 3 17.19 2.18 -1.17
CA LEU A 3 16.99 1.21 -2.26
C LEU A 3 17.69 1.62 -3.56
N ASN A 4 17.84 2.94 -3.80
CA ASN A 4 18.44 3.48 -5.03
C ASN A 4 19.93 3.17 -5.17
N LYS A 5 20.60 2.77 -4.08
CA LYS A 5 22.02 2.40 -4.10
C LYS A 5 22.24 0.97 -4.62
N LEU A 6 21.18 0.16 -4.72
CA LEU A 6 21.20 -1.20 -5.23
C LEU A 6 20.92 -1.20 -6.75
N LYS A 7 21.95 -0.97 -7.57
CA LYS A 7 21.82 -1.15 -9.03
C LYS A 7 21.77 -2.66 -9.36
N PRO A 8 20.90 -3.13 -10.27
CA PRO A 8 20.03 -2.41 -11.22
C PRO A 8 18.57 -2.22 -10.78
N LEU A 9 18.26 -2.26 -9.48
CA LEU A 9 16.88 -2.27 -8.98
C LEU A 9 16.21 -0.89 -9.08
N LYS A 10 14.93 -0.87 -9.50
CA LYS A 10 14.12 0.37 -9.53
C LYS A 10 13.71 0.79 -8.11
N PRO A 11 13.61 2.10 -7.80
CA PRO A 11 13.18 2.62 -6.49
C PRO A 11 11.73 2.33 -6.10
N TRP A 12 10.92 1.79 -7.00
CA TRP A 12 9.47 1.68 -6.86
C TRP A 12 8.98 0.30 -7.24
N PHE A 13 7.82 -0.05 -6.71
CA PHE A 13 7.13 -1.29 -6.99
C PHE A 13 5.85 -1.00 -7.77
N ALA A 14 5.70 -1.63 -8.93
CA ALA A 14 4.47 -1.59 -9.71
C ALA A 14 3.54 -2.70 -9.20
N LEU A 15 2.82 -2.42 -8.11
CA LEU A 15 1.91 -3.39 -7.49
C LEU A 15 0.60 -3.52 -8.28
N ALA A 16 -0.05 -4.67 -8.18
CA ALA A 16 -1.39 -4.90 -8.72
C ALA A 16 -2.44 -4.19 -7.83
N PRO A 17 -3.67 -3.95 -8.33
CA PRO A 17 -4.76 -3.52 -7.45
C PRO A 17 -5.04 -4.58 -6.37
N PRO A 18 -5.58 -4.21 -5.19
CA PRO A 18 -5.89 -5.17 -4.14
C PRO A 18 -6.87 -6.23 -4.63
N ARG A 19 -6.55 -7.50 -4.41
CA ARG A 19 -7.48 -8.61 -4.62
C ARG A 19 -8.78 -8.36 -3.84
N SER A 20 -9.90 -8.48 -4.56
CA SER A 20 -11.25 -8.18 -4.05
C SER A 20 -11.49 -6.72 -3.62
N GLY A 21 -10.68 -5.78 -4.15
CA GLY A 21 -10.84 -4.34 -3.98
C GLY A 21 -10.51 -3.79 -2.60
N PHE A 22 -10.64 -2.47 -2.45
CA PHE A 22 -10.51 -1.81 -1.17
C PHE A 22 -11.70 -2.15 -0.28
N LYS A 23 -11.43 -2.67 0.93
CA LYS A 23 -12.46 -3.09 1.89
C LYS A 23 -13.05 -1.95 2.72
N ARG A 24 -12.48 -0.77 2.61
CA ARG A 24 -12.86 0.46 3.33
C ARG A 24 -12.85 1.62 2.35
N SER A 25 -13.46 2.74 2.75
CA SER A 25 -13.57 3.92 1.90
C SER A 25 -12.19 4.47 1.52
N THR A 26 -11.97 4.68 0.23
CA THR A 26 -10.77 5.36 -0.32
C THR A 26 -10.79 6.86 -0.12
N ARG A 27 -11.91 7.43 0.34
CA ARG A 27 -12.09 8.87 0.53
C ARG A 27 -11.98 9.32 1.99
N LYS A 28 -11.88 8.39 2.94
CA LYS A 28 -11.83 8.67 4.38
C LYS A 28 -10.48 8.30 5.00
N THR A 29 -10.15 8.93 6.12
CA THR A 29 -8.96 8.58 6.91
C THR A 29 -9.14 7.24 7.63
N TYR A 30 -8.04 6.56 7.96
CA TYR A 30 -8.09 5.27 8.67
C TYR A 30 -8.85 5.34 10.00
N GLY A 31 -8.73 6.45 10.74
CA GLY A 31 -9.45 6.67 12.01
C GLY A 31 -10.97 6.76 11.85
N GLU A 32 -11.46 7.18 10.69
CA GLU A 32 -12.88 7.29 10.35
C GLU A 32 -13.40 6.08 9.55
N GLY A 33 -12.67 4.97 9.58
CA GLY A 33 -13.03 3.74 8.85
C GLY A 33 -12.69 3.75 7.36
N GLY A 34 -11.78 4.62 6.92
CA GLY A 34 -11.21 4.62 5.57
C GLY A 34 -9.85 3.91 5.48
N ILE A 35 -9.08 4.24 4.45
CA ILE A 35 -7.73 3.67 4.22
C ILE A 35 -6.60 4.70 4.19
N LEU A 36 -6.94 6.00 4.18
CA LEU A 36 -5.95 7.09 4.01
C LEU A 36 -5.15 7.35 5.29
N GLY A 37 -3.96 7.92 5.14
CA GLY A 37 -3.09 8.30 6.24
C GLY A 37 -2.38 7.11 6.91
N LYS A 38 -2.10 7.24 8.21
CA LYS A 38 -1.43 6.19 8.99
C LYS A 38 -2.36 4.99 9.18
N ASN A 39 -2.17 3.98 8.36
CA ASN A 39 -2.97 2.77 8.32
C ASN A 39 -2.22 1.60 9.00
N LYS A 40 -2.77 1.07 10.09
CA LYS A 40 -2.18 -0.07 10.82
C LYS A 40 -2.25 -1.38 10.01
N ASP A 41 -3.19 -1.47 9.07
CA ASP A 41 -3.44 -2.64 8.22
C ASP A 41 -2.71 -2.55 6.86
N LEU A 42 -1.74 -1.63 6.71
CA LEU A 42 -1.03 -1.39 5.44
C LEU A 42 -0.35 -2.65 4.89
N ILE A 43 0.27 -3.46 5.76
CA ILE A 43 0.97 -4.68 5.36
C ILE A 43 -0.01 -5.67 4.70
N GLU A 44 -1.19 -5.83 5.28
CA GLU A 44 -2.23 -6.72 4.74
C GLU A 44 -2.86 -6.16 3.46
N LEU A 45 -2.94 -4.83 3.32
CA LEU A 45 -3.32 -4.21 2.06
C LEU A 45 -2.30 -4.51 0.95
N VAL A 46 -1.01 -4.33 1.22
CA VAL A 46 0.07 -4.60 0.25
C VAL A 46 0.14 -6.08 -0.10
N ARG A 47 -0.07 -6.99 0.85
CA ARG A 47 -0.12 -8.45 0.61
C ARG A 47 -1.20 -8.84 -0.40
N ARG A 48 -2.32 -8.09 -0.45
CA ARG A 48 -3.39 -8.28 -1.45
C ARG A 48 -3.10 -7.65 -2.80
N MET A 49 -2.08 -6.80 -2.92
CA MET A 49 -1.64 -6.15 -4.16
C MET A 49 -0.51 -6.92 -4.87
N ILE A 50 -0.12 -8.07 -4.33
CA ILE A 50 0.83 -9.05 -4.88
C ILE A 50 0.01 -10.28 -5.33
#